data_AF-A0AAW8EPN9-F1
#
_entry.id   AF-A0AAW8EPN9-F1
#
_cell.length_a   1.000
_cell.length_b   1.000
_cell.length_c   1.000
_cell.angle_alpha   90.00
_cell.angle_beta   90.00
_cell.angle_gamma   90.00
#
_symmetry.space_group_name_H-M   'P 1'
#
loop_
_entity.id
_entity.type
_entity.pdbx_description
1 polymer ?
#
loop_
_entity_poly.entity_id
_entity_poly.type
_entity_poly.pdbx_seq_one_letter_code
_entity_poly.pdbx_strand_id
1 'polypeptide(L)'
;MKFPIGSLFSSRMAGASLLLASLVAGCGGGGGGGGGLGPILGPPLLGVPPTVTSTSPTAKEPPVTGVATSSSVQATFSKPIAAGSLSPASFTLSCGPGPLVDAAVTYDAVAVTATLKPSAALPPGALCIATVTTSVLDTTGLALASNFNWRFRTAALPDATRPTVILTLPPAASTGVATNSRITATFSEAMNATTLSSASFAVSSGNPATAVSGTVTYAASSRTAIFTPAAPGLPVNTSFTATVTTAATDTSGNALAGNTAVAPNAGNHVWTFTTGSTADAIPPTVLGVNPIAGAAGVCRSKSINATFSESMDPTSIDTTTFRVTDAGVAVPGTVSYDAVSRIASFVPNAAAGFAANAALSVTVASGTTGVRDLAGNPLAVDIVWSFSTGAQACAPLVDLQSMASFGAFGGGAGVTNQGVNTVVGGNLGTTAACTLMTGLHDPFDVYTETPLNIGRVDGTVYCAPHAPGTAAKFDFATRALADARASYNQLAALPAGSDPGAGQLGGLVLPPAVYTAAGGTFSITTGDLTLDAQGDANATWVFQTSASMTIGSPGIARRVFLINGAKAANVFWQVGSAGRIEDGSTMVGTIIAPAGVTISTAGQTVQTTLTGRAVGLTASVTMVNTTIVAP
;
A
#
# COMPACT_ATOMS: atom_id res chain seq x y z
N MET A 1 -6.80 -62.06 32.52
CA MET A 1 -5.87 -62.84 31.66
C MET A 1 -5.02 -61.87 30.84
N LYS A 2 -3.75 -62.24 30.64
CA LYS A 2 -2.58 -61.43 30.25
C LYS A 2 -2.59 -60.85 28.82
N PHE A 3 -2.27 -59.54 28.68
CA PHE A 3 -1.16 -58.87 27.95
C PHE A 3 -0.88 -59.15 26.42
N PRO A 4 -0.17 -58.24 25.67
CA PRO A 4 -0.69 -57.41 24.56
C PRO A 4 0.30 -57.29 23.34
N ILE A 5 0.30 -56.15 22.58
CA ILE A 5 1.42 -55.39 21.91
C ILE A 5 0.77 -54.45 20.84
N GLY A 6 0.91 -53.11 20.78
CA GLY A 6 2.09 -52.24 20.47
C GLY A 6 2.23 -52.04 18.94
N SER A 7 2.44 -50.89 18.28
CA SER A 7 2.95 -49.56 18.63
C SER A 7 2.95 -48.60 17.42
N LEU A 8 2.80 -47.30 17.67
CA LEU A 8 3.50 -46.11 17.10
C LEU A 8 3.70 -45.95 15.57
N PHE A 9 3.08 -44.91 15.00
CA PHE A 9 3.48 -44.28 13.74
C PHE A 9 4.36 -43.04 14.04
N SER A 10 5.56 -43.00 13.44
CA SER A 10 6.41 -41.82 13.30
C SER A 10 7.01 -41.88 11.90
N SER A 11 6.71 -40.90 11.05
CA SER A 11 7.29 -40.77 9.72
C SER A 11 8.18 -39.53 9.64
N ARG A 12 9.50 -39.78 9.70
CA ARG A 12 10.49 -38.94 9.03
C ARG A 12 10.76 -39.57 7.67
N MET A 13 10.69 -38.80 6.60
CA MET A 13 11.29 -39.18 5.31
C MET A 13 12.26 -38.09 4.87
N ALA A 14 13.55 -38.43 4.99
CA ALA A 14 14.63 -37.86 4.20
C ALA A 14 14.68 -38.57 2.85
N GLY A 15 15.16 -37.86 1.83
CA GLY A 15 15.01 -38.21 0.43
C GLY A 15 15.87 -39.36 -0.08
N ALA A 16 15.64 -39.68 -1.35
CA ALA A 16 16.61 -40.31 -2.22
C ALA A 16 16.21 -40.07 -3.69
N SER A 17 17.16 -39.55 -4.44
CA SER A 17 17.25 -39.66 -5.90
C SER A 17 17.38 -41.13 -6.33
N LEU A 18 16.81 -41.52 -7.47
CA LEU A 18 17.50 -42.13 -8.63
C LEU A 18 16.53 -42.89 -9.57
N LEU A 19 16.78 -42.65 -10.86
CA LEU A 19 16.74 -43.56 -12.02
C LEU A 19 15.43 -44.15 -12.61
N LEU A 20 15.36 -43.92 -13.93
CA LEU A 20 14.61 -44.60 -15.00
C LEU A 20 14.67 -46.14 -14.95
N ALA A 21 13.54 -46.79 -15.25
CA ALA A 21 13.42 -47.82 -16.29
C ALA A 21 11.94 -48.11 -16.62
N SER A 22 11.67 -48.18 -17.92
CA SER A 22 10.42 -48.51 -18.61
C SER A 22 10.02 -49.99 -18.51
N LEU A 23 8.72 -50.29 -18.52
CA LEU A 23 8.18 -51.58 -18.98
C LEU A 23 6.90 -51.41 -19.82
N VAL A 24 6.82 -52.21 -20.89
CA VAL A 24 5.83 -52.24 -21.98
C VAL A 24 4.87 -53.43 -21.80
N ALA A 25 3.61 -53.31 -22.25
CA ALA A 25 2.75 -54.36 -22.86
C ALA A 25 1.37 -53.73 -23.20
N GLY A 26 0.62 -54.03 -24.25
CA GLY A 26 0.65 -54.94 -25.43
C GLY A 26 -0.32 -54.34 -26.48
N CYS A 27 -0.78 -54.94 -27.58
CA CYS A 27 -0.78 -56.31 -28.09
C CYS A 27 -1.29 -56.28 -29.58
N GLY A 28 -0.95 -57.31 -30.38
CA GLY A 28 -1.53 -57.67 -31.70
C GLY A 28 -0.64 -57.33 -32.90
N GLY A 29 -0.09 -58.23 -33.74
CA GLY A 29 -0.49 -59.57 -34.23
C GLY A 29 -0.99 -59.42 -35.69
N GLY A 30 -0.53 -60.07 -36.75
CA GLY A 30 0.55 -61.01 -37.05
C GLY A 30 0.59 -61.30 -38.57
N GLY A 31 1.61 -62.02 -39.05
CA GLY A 31 1.56 -62.84 -40.27
C GLY A 31 2.33 -62.39 -41.53
N GLY A 32 3.28 -63.23 -41.99
CA GLY A 32 3.52 -63.45 -43.43
C GLY A 32 4.90 -63.15 -44.02
N GLY A 33 5.81 -64.14 -43.93
CA GLY A 33 6.89 -64.56 -44.83
C GLY A 33 7.45 -63.69 -45.99
N GLY A 34 8.79 -63.75 -46.14
CA GLY A 34 9.47 -63.75 -47.44
C GLY A 34 10.50 -62.63 -47.62
N GLY A 35 11.77 -63.01 -47.81
CA GLY A 35 12.94 -62.13 -47.81
C GLY A 35 13.01 -61.07 -48.91
N GLY A 36 13.81 -60.02 -48.64
CA GLY A 36 14.39 -59.15 -49.67
C GLY A 36 14.32 -57.65 -49.36
N LEU A 37 15.52 -57.06 -49.22
CA LEU A 37 15.85 -55.62 -49.34
C LEU A 37 15.56 -54.75 -48.10
N GLY A 38 16.60 -54.01 -47.68
CA GLY A 38 16.77 -53.49 -46.32
C GLY A 38 15.85 -52.33 -45.90
N PRO A 39 15.91 -51.92 -44.61
CA PRO A 39 15.20 -50.74 -44.16
C PRO A 39 15.94 -49.49 -44.63
N ILE A 40 15.34 -48.88 -45.64
CA ILE A 40 15.35 -47.44 -45.92
C ILE A 40 15.52 -46.66 -44.60
N LEU A 41 16.66 -45.98 -44.47
CA LEU A 41 16.72 -44.75 -43.68
C LEU A 41 15.68 -43.80 -44.32
N GLY A 42 14.59 -43.55 -43.61
CA GLY A 42 13.66 -42.49 -44.02
C GLY A 42 14.45 -41.20 -44.25
N PRO A 43 14.13 -40.42 -45.30
CA PRO A 43 14.84 -39.18 -45.56
C PRO A 43 14.76 -38.27 -44.32
N PRO A 44 15.78 -37.45 -44.03
CA PRO A 44 15.63 -36.38 -43.04
C PRO A 44 14.35 -35.61 -43.37
N LEU A 45 13.58 -35.23 -42.34
CA LEU A 45 12.36 -34.42 -42.47
C LEU A 45 12.73 -33.04 -43.06
N LEU A 46 13.00 -33.00 -44.37
CA LEU A 46 13.25 -31.81 -45.14
C LEU A 46 11.91 -31.08 -45.25
N GLY A 47 11.80 -29.93 -44.58
CA GLY A 47 10.66 -29.01 -44.71
C GLY A 47 9.75 -28.85 -43.49
N VAL A 48 9.97 -29.52 -42.36
CA VAL A 48 9.18 -29.28 -41.13
C VAL A 48 9.90 -28.23 -40.27
N PRO A 49 9.30 -27.09 -39.87
CA PRO A 49 9.93 -26.13 -38.96
C PRO A 49 10.34 -26.71 -37.59
N PRO A 50 11.41 -26.23 -36.92
CA PRO A 50 11.68 -26.57 -35.52
C PRO A 50 10.55 -26.08 -34.60
N THR A 51 10.33 -26.80 -33.49
CA THR A 51 9.33 -26.49 -32.47
C THR A 51 9.94 -26.59 -31.07
N VAL A 52 9.41 -25.85 -30.10
CA VAL A 52 9.77 -26.00 -28.68
C VAL A 52 8.97 -27.17 -28.10
N THR A 53 9.65 -28.18 -27.55
CA THR A 53 9.06 -29.40 -27.00
C THR A 53 8.90 -29.35 -25.49
N SER A 54 9.74 -28.59 -24.79
CA SER A 54 9.60 -28.35 -23.35
C SER A 54 10.29 -27.06 -22.91
N THR A 55 9.88 -26.53 -21.75
CA THR A 55 10.48 -25.33 -21.16
C THR A 55 10.75 -25.50 -19.66
N SER A 56 11.69 -24.71 -19.15
CA SER A 56 11.91 -24.52 -17.72
C SER A 56 12.02 -23.02 -17.43
N PRO A 57 11.17 -22.39 -16.60
CA PRO A 57 9.98 -22.96 -15.96
C PRO A 57 8.98 -23.54 -16.97
N THR A 58 8.26 -24.59 -16.54
CA THR A 58 7.33 -25.32 -17.41
C THR A 58 6.16 -24.44 -17.87
N ALA A 59 5.93 -24.38 -19.18
CA ALA A 59 4.79 -23.71 -19.78
C ALA A 59 3.49 -24.43 -19.40
N LYS A 60 2.64 -23.78 -18.62
CA LYS A 60 1.29 -24.26 -18.23
C LYS A 60 0.39 -23.09 -17.86
N GLU A 61 -0.92 -23.34 -17.81
CA GLU A 61 -1.92 -22.40 -17.29
C GLU A 61 -2.64 -23.02 -16.09
N PRO A 62 -2.68 -22.35 -14.92
CA PRO A 62 -2.06 -21.06 -14.60
C PRO A 62 -0.51 -21.12 -14.54
N PRO A 63 0.20 -20.00 -14.78
CA PRO A 63 1.68 -19.96 -14.77
C PRO A 63 2.28 -20.55 -13.50
N VAL A 64 3.47 -21.17 -13.63
CA VAL A 64 4.26 -21.58 -12.47
C VAL A 64 4.60 -20.36 -11.62
N THR A 65 4.34 -20.42 -10.31
CA THR A 65 4.63 -19.37 -9.34
C THR A 65 5.80 -19.76 -8.44
N GLY A 66 6.45 -18.76 -7.82
CA GLY A 66 7.53 -19.01 -6.86
C GLY A 66 8.86 -19.40 -7.51
N VAL A 67 9.05 -19.06 -8.79
CA VAL A 67 10.32 -19.27 -9.49
C VAL A 67 11.39 -18.41 -8.83
N ALA A 68 12.53 -18.98 -8.45
CA ALA A 68 13.57 -18.20 -7.78
C ALA A 68 14.00 -17.01 -8.67
N THR A 69 14.26 -15.86 -8.06
CA THR A 69 14.68 -14.66 -8.79
C THR A 69 16.03 -14.84 -9.51
N SER A 70 16.80 -15.86 -9.15
CA SER A 70 18.05 -16.25 -9.82
C SER A 70 17.89 -17.34 -10.89
N SER A 71 16.67 -17.81 -11.17
CA SER A 71 16.45 -18.90 -12.12
C SER A 71 16.80 -18.52 -13.56
N SER A 72 17.45 -19.44 -14.27
CA SER A 72 17.55 -19.40 -15.73
C SER A 72 16.28 -19.92 -16.40
N VAL A 73 16.11 -19.56 -17.67
CA VAL A 73 14.96 -19.91 -18.49
C VAL A 73 15.44 -20.78 -19.66
N GLN A 74 14.81 -21.92 -19.90
CA GLN A 74 15.24 -22.90 -20.89
C GLN A 74 14.13 -23.25 -21.87
N ALA A 75 14.52 -23.53 -23.12
CA ALA A 75 13.66 -24.07 -24.17
C ALA A 75 14.39 -25.22 -24.88
N THR A 76 13.77 -26.41 -24.88
CA THR A 76 14.25 -27.58 -25.61
C THR A 76 13.52 -27.68 -26.95
N PHE A 77 14.23 -27.96 -28.03
CA PHE A 77 13.66 -27.98 -29.38
C PHE A 77 13.48 -29.41 -29.92
N SER A 78 12.62 -29.57 -30.93
CA SER A 78 12.37 -30.84 -31.61
C SER A 78 13.51 -31.34 -32.50
N LYS A 79 14.50 -30.48 -32.79
CA LYS A 79 15.67 -30.79 -33.62
C LYS A 79 16.80 -29.77 -33.43
N PRO A 80 18.04 -30.09 -33.85
CA PRO A 80 19.19 -29.19 -33.71
C PRO A 80 18.98 -27.79 -34.29
N ILE A 81 19.29 -26.78 -33.48
CA ILE A 81 19.24 -25.36 -33.82
C ILE A 81 20.63 -24.86 -34.27
N ALA A 82 20.66 -23.98 -35.26
CA ALA A 82 21.87 -23.26 -35.63
C ALA A 82 22.24 -22.29 -34.49
N ALA A 83 23.32 -22.58 -33.76
CA ALA A 83 23.70 -21.84 -32.56
C ALA A 83 23.83 -20.32 -32.78
N GLY A 84 24.28 -19.89 -33.97
CA GLY A 84 24.41 -18.46 -34.32
C GLY A 84 23.06 -17.72 -34.45
N SER A 85 21.94 -18.44 -34.54
CA SER A 85 20.59 -17.84 -34.54
C SER A 85 20.04 -17.59 -33.13
N LEU A 86 20.70 -18.11 -32.08
CA LEU A 86 20.34 -17.91 -30.68
C LEU A 86 21.14 -16.75 -30.09
N SER A 87 20.43 -15.71 -29.64
CA SER A 87 20.99 -14.51 -29.03
C SER A 87 19.97 -13.90 -28.06
N PRO A 88 20.36 -12.91 -27.23
CA PRO A 88 19.42 -12.18 -26.38
C PRO A 88 18.31 -11.44 -27.16
N ALA A 89 18.45 -11.26 -28.48
CA ALA A 89 17.39 -10.71 -29.33
C ALA A 89 16.40 -11.76 -29.84
N SER A 90 16.81 -13.04 -29.91
CA SER A 90 15.99 -14.12 -30.46
C SER A 90 15.38 -15.05 -29.40
N PHE A 91 15.98 -15.08 -28.21
CA PHE A 91 15.39 -15.63 -26.99
C PHE A 91 15.40 -14.51 -25.93
N THR A 92 14.23 -13.94 -25.65
CA THR A 92 14.05 -12.75 -24.82
C THR A 92 13.28 -13.08 -23.54
N LEU A 93 13.47 -12.28 -22.50
CA LEU A 93 12.70 -12.35 -21.25
C LEU A 93 12.21 -10.94 -20.88
N SER A 94 10.93 -10.79 -20.54
CA SER A 94 10.34 -9.55 -20.03
C SER A 94 9.63 -9.82 -18.71
N CYS A 95 9.83 -8.98 -17.70
CA CYS A 95 9.19 -9.13 -16.39
C CYS A 95 8.51 -7.81 -16.01
N GLY A 96 7.21 -7.66 -16.36
CA GLY A 96 6.45 -6.41 -16.19
C GLY A 96 6.50 -5.46 -17.40
N PRO A 97 5.94 -4.23 -17.30
CA PRO A 97 5.82 -3.28 -18.42
C PRO A 97 7.13 -2.55 -18.78
N GLY A 98 8.29 -3.10 -18.41
CA GLY A 98 9.60 -2.49 -18.60
C GLY A 98 10.37 -3.02 -19.83
N PRO A 99 11.63 -2.57 -20.02
CA PRO A 99 12.52 -3.12 -21.04
C PRO A 99 12.76 -4.63 -20.84
N LEU A 100 13.28 -5.30 -21.88
CA LEU A 100 13.70 -6.70 -21.78
C LEU A 100 14.77 -6.87 -20.69
N VAL A 101 14.74 -8.02 -20.03
CA VAL A 101 15.75 -8.42 -19.05
C VAL A 101 17.06 -8.71 -19.78
N ASP A 102 18.11 -8.01 -19.41
CA ASP A 102 19.46 -8.30 -19.88
C ASP A 102 19.86 -9.73 -19.50
N ALA A 103 20.27 -10.52 -20.48
CA ALA A 103 20.56 -11.94 -20.30
C ALA A 103 21.61 -12.44 -21.30
N ALA A 104 22.30 -13.52 -20.94
CA ALA A 104 23.12 -14.30 -21.85
C ALA A 104 22.33 -15.53 -22.34
N VAL A 105 22.46 -15.87 -23.62
CA VAL A 105 21.85 -17.07 -24.20
C VAL A 105 22.95 -18.06 -24.56
N THR A 106 22.86 -19.29 -24.05
CA THR A 106 23.73 -20.42 -24.41
C THR A 106 22.91 -21.54 -25.04
N TYR A 107 23.56 -22.41 -25.80
CA TYR A 107 22.90 -23.54 -26.47
C TYR A 107 23.72 -24.82 -26.30
N ASP A 108 23.07 -25.88 -25.79
CA ASP A 108 23.60 -27.23 -25.76
C ASP A 108 23.07 -28.01 -26.97
N ALA A 109 23.97 -28.32 -27.91
CA ALA A 109 23.63 -29.01 -29.15
C ALA A 109 23.28 -30.49 -28.96
N VAL A 110 23.73 -31.12 -27.86
CA VAL A 110 23.42 -32.53 -27.54
C VAL A 110 22.06 -32.62 -26.88
N ALA A 111 21.79 -31.74 -25.91
CA ALA A 111 20.48 -31.66 -25.25
C ALA A 111 19.43 -30.91 -26.07
N VAL A 112 19.82 -30.33 -27.21
CA VAL A 112 18.98 -29.48 -28.07
C VAL A 112 18.24 -28.41 -27.26
N THR A 113 18.95 -27.78 -26.32
CA THR A 113 18.36 -26.90 -25.31
C THR A 113 19.07 -25.56 -25.28
N ALA A 114 18.31 -24.47 -25.47
CA ALA A 114 18.78 -23.12 -25.25
C ALA A 114 18.50 -22.70 -23.80
N THR A 115 19.48 -22.04 -23.17
CA THR A 115 19.37 -21.48 -21.82
C THR A 115 19.58 -19.97 -21.87
N LEU A 116 18.58 -19.21 -21.47
CA LEU A 116 18.65 -17.78 -21.17
C LEU A 116 18.96 -17.60 -19.68
N LYS A 117 20.10 -17.01 -19.38
CA LYS A 117 20.56 -16.69 -18.03
C LYS A 117 20.52 -15.18 -17.81
N PRO A 118 19.60 -14.65 -16.98
CA PRO A 118 19.57 -13.25 -16.60
C PRO A 118 20.92 -12.77 -16.03
N SER A 119 21.33 -11.54 -16.36
CA SER A 119 22.57 -10.93 -15.87
C SER A 119 22.45 -10.43 -14.42
N ALA A 120 21.22 -10.15 -13.98
CA ALA A 120 20.86 -9.77 -12.62
C ALA A 120 19.67 -10.61 -12.11
N ALA A 121 19.42 -10.56 -10.80
CA ALA A 121 18.24 -11.19 -10.23
C ALA A 121 16.96 -10.59 -10.83
N LEU A 122 16.02 -11.46 -11.20
CA LEU A 122 14.72 -11.07 -11.71
C LEU A 122 13.92 -10.32 -10.63
N PRO A 123 13.05 -9.37 -11.01
CA PRO A 123 12.24 -8.64 -10.04
C PRO A 123 11.36 -9.59 -9.22
N PRO A 124 11.24 -9.42 -7.89
CA PRO A 124 10.45 -10.31 -7.05
C PRO A 124 8.95 -10.17 -7.31
N GLY A 125 8.22 -11.29 -7.26
CA GLY A 125 6.75 -11.34 -7.48
C GLY A 125 6.27 -10.97 -8.89
N ALA A 126 7.19 -10.72 -9.83
CA ALA A 126 6.89 -10.27 -11.18
C ALA A 126 6.37 -11.40 -12.07
N LEU A 127 5.41 -11.09 -12.95
CA LEU A 127 5.03 -11.95 -14.06
C LEU A 127 6.04 -11.77 -15.19
N CYS A 128 6.77 -12.83 -15.46
CA CYS A 128 7.76 -12.88 -16.53
C CYS A 128 7.21 -13.64 -17.74
N ILE A 129 7.50 -13.13 -18.94
CA ILE A 129 7.17 -13.70 -20.24
C ILE A 129 8.49 -13.97 -20.97
N ALA A 130 8.76 -15.23 -21.23
CA ALA A 130 9.87 -15.67 -22.06
C ALA A 130 9.38 -15.89 -23.49
N THR A 131 10.15 -15.43 -24.48
CA THR A 131 9.80 -15.55 -25.89
C THR A 131 10.97 -16.09 -26.69
N VAL A 132 10.76 -17.20 -27.41
CA VAL A 132 11.65 -17.63 -28.50
C VAL A 132 11.02 -17.18 -29.80
N THR A 133 11.74 -16.36 -30.56
CA THR A 133 11.21 -15.70 -31.76
C THR A 133 11.36 -16.57 -33.01
N THR A 134 10.70 -16.18 -34.09
CA THR A 134 10.86 -16.79 -35.43
C THR A 134 12.23 -16.55 -36.06
N SER A 135 13.14 -15.76 -35.45
CA SER A 135 14.49 -15.59 -36.00
C SER A 135 15.43 -16.74 -35.64
N VAL A 136 15.02 -17.67 -34.77
CA VAL A 136 15.78 -18.89 -34.45
C VAL A 136 15.61 -19.90 -35.59
N LEU A 137 16.74 -20.40 -36.11
CA LEU A 137 16.82 -21.26 -37.29
C LEU A 137 17.36 -22.64 -36.93
N ASP A 138 16.89 -23.69 -37.58
CA ASP A 138 17.55 -24.99 -37.51
C ASP A 138 18.88 -25.02 -38.29
N THR A 139 19.62 -26.13 -38.20
CA THR A 139 20.90 -26.31 -38.92
C THR A 139 20.77 -26.37 -40.45
N THR A 140 19.55 -26.41 -40.98
CA THR A 140 19.24 -26.36 -42.42
C THR A 140 18.73 -24.99 -42.89
N GLY A 141 18.56 -24.03 -41.98
CA GLY A 141 18.10 -22.67 -42.25
C GLY A 141 16.59 -22.44 -42.14
N LEU A 142 15.80 -23.41 -41.65
CA LEU A 142 14.36 -23.24 -41.44
C LEU A 142 14.06 -22.58 -40.08
N ALA A 143 13.26 -21.52 -40.09
CA ALA A 143 12.81 -20.77 -38.92
C ALA A 143 11.69 -21.50 -38.14
N LEU A 144 11.51 -21.16 -36.85
CA LEU A 144 10.26 -21.49 -36.14
C LEU A 144 9.05 -20.91 -36.88
N ALA A 145 7.94 -21.64 -36.91
CA ALA A 145 6.72 -21.22 -37.58
C ALA A 145 6.02 -20.02 -36.91
N SER A 146 6.20 -19.84 -35.60
CA SER A 146 5.65 -18.72 -34.82
C SER A 146 6.48 -18.48 -33.56
N ASN A 147 6.34 -17.29 -32.96
CA ASN A 147 6.97 -17.01 -31.67
C ASN A 147 6.39 -17.94 -30.60
N PHE A 148 7.26 -18.63 -29.87
CA PHE A 148 6.86 -19.44 -28.72
C PHE A 148 6.99 -18.60 -27.45
N ASN A 149 5.86 -18.29 -26.82
CA ASN A 149 5.81 -17.51 -25.59
C ASN A 149 5.29 -18.36 -24.42
N TRP A 150 5.90 -18.20 -23.25
CA TRP A 150 5.39 -18.78 -22.02
C TRP A 150 5.66 -17.87 -20.83
N ARG A 151 4.91 -18.11 -19.75
CA ARG A 151 4.86 -17.22 -18.60
C ARG A 151 5.13 -17.96 -17.29
N PHE A 152 5.74 -17.25 -16.35
CA PHE A 152 5.95 -17.69 -14.97
C PHE A 152 5.97 -16.50 -14.02
N ARG A 153 5.79 -16.72 -12.72
CA ARG A 153 5.94 -15.68 -11.68
C ARG A 153 7.15 -15.96 -10.80
N THR A 154 7.99 -14.95 -10.62
CA THR A 154 9.11 -15.02 -9.68
C THR A 154 8.62 -15.05 -8.23
N ALA A 155 9.44 -15.56 -7.32
CA ALA A 155 9.19 -15.51 -5.89
C ALA A 155 9.20 -14.06 -5.40
N ALA A 156 8.29 -13.73 -4.48
CA ALA A 156 8.39 -12.48 -3.71
C ALA A 156 9.62 -12.55 -2.78
N LEU A 157 10.21 -11.40 -2.45
CA LEU A 157 11.15 -11.36 -1.33
C LEU A 157 10.40 -11.72 -0.05
N PRO A 158 11.00 -12.49 0.87
CA PRO A 158 10.45 -12.63 2.21
C PRO A 158 10.29 -11.23 2.81
N ASP A 159 9.10 -10.95 3.30
CA ASP A 159 8.86 -9.78 4.13
C ASP A 159 9.79 -9.87 5.36
N ALA A 160 10.62 -8.85 5.54
CA ALA A 160 11.60 -8.76 6.62
C ALA A 160 11.31 -7.58 7.56
N THR A 161 10.21 -6.84 7.33
CA THR A 161 9.79 -5.81 8.27
C THR A 161 9.24 -6.47 9.51
N ARG A 162 9.71 -6.06 10.69
CA ARG A 162 9.23 -6.61 11.96
C ARG A 162 7.99 -5.84 12.41
N PRO A 163 7.00 -6.52 13.01
CA PRO A 163 5.88 -5.84 13.63
C PRO A 163 6.35 -5.02 14.84
N THR A 164 5.74 -3.85 15.03
CA THR A 164 5.90 -2.98 16.20
C THR A 164 4.54 -2.77 16.86
N VAL A 165 4.52 -2.36 18.13
CA VAL A 165 3.28 -1.95 18.82
C VAL A 165 3.11 -0.43 18.66
N ILE A 166 1.98 -0.01 18.10
CA ILE A 166 1.67 1.40 17.80
C ILE A 166 0.73 2.04 18.82
N LEU A 167 -0.04 1.24 19.56
CA LEU A 167 -0.94 1.68 20.61
C LEU A 167 -1.05 0.61 21.70
N THR A 168 -1.02 1.04 22.96
CA THR A 168 -1.38 0.21 24.10
C THR A 168 -2.52 0.84 24.87
N LEU A 169 -3.48 0.01 25.30
CA LEU A 169 -4.51 0.41 26.25
C LEU A 169 -4.46 -0.56 27.43
N PRO A 170 -4.36 -0.08 28.68
CA PRO A 170 -4.13 1.30 29.07
C PRO A 170 -2.80 1.85 28.52
N PRO A 171 -2.71 3.17 28.24
CA PRO A 171 -1.46 3.79 27.83
C PRO A 171 -0.36 3.58 28.87
N ALA A 172 0.89 3.59 28.41
CA ALA A 172 2.05 3.43 29.30
C ALA A 172 2.04 4.45 30.45
N ALA A 173 2.36 3.98 31.66
CA ALA A 173 2.35 4.72 32.91
C ALA A 173 1.01 5.35 33.32
N SER A 174 -0.12 4.91 32.73
CA SER A 174 -1.45 5.35 33.15
C SER A 174 -1.74 4.95 34.60
N THR A 175 -2.54 5.77 35.28
CA THR A 175 -3.02 5.54 36.65
C THR A 175 -4.53 5.62 36.67
N GLY A 176 -5.17 5.05 37.69
CA GLY A 176 -6.64 5.05 37.78
C GLY A 176 -7.33 4.14 36.77
N VAL A 177 -6.61 3.15 36.21
CA VAL A 177 -7.18 2.17 35.28
C VAL A 177 -8.28 1.37 35.98
N ALA A 178 -9.42 1.18 35.31
CA ALA A 178 -10.51 0.42 35.89
C ALA A 178 -10.15 -1.04 36.13
N THR A 179 -10.68 -1.64 37.19
CA THR A 179 -10.32 -3.01 37.59
C THR A 179 -10.82 -4.09 36.63
N ASN A 180 -11.82 -3.79 35.79
CA ASN A 180 -12.33 -4.66 34.73
C ASN A 180 -11.77 -4.33 33.34
N SER A 181 -10.79 -3.42 33.22
CA SER A 181 -10.18 -3.09 31.93
C SER A 181 -9.48 -4.29 31.32
N ARG A 182 -9.79 -4.57 30.05
CA ARG A 182 -8.96 -5.40 29.18
C ARG A 182 -7.71 -4.64 28.75
N ILE A 183 -6.63 -5.37 28.56
CA ILE A 183 -5.33 -4.81 28.20
C ILE A 183 -5.06 -5.12 26.73
N THR A 184 -4.73 -4.13 25.90
CA THR A 184 -4.57 -4.29 24.46
C THR A 184 -3.24 -3.78 23.95
N ALA A 185 -2.80 -4.38 22.84
CA ALA A 185 -1.68 -3.93 22.03
C ALA A 185 -2.07 -3.99 20.54
N THR A 186 -2.04 -2.83 19.87
CA THR A 186 -2.29 -2.71 18.43
C THR A 186 -0.96 -2.72 17.68
N PHE A 187 -0.85 -3.52 16.62
CA PHE A 187 0.39 -3.72 15.87
C PHE A 187 0.43 -2.91 14.57
N SER A 188 1.65 -2.61 14.09
CA SER A 188 1.89 -1.92 12.81
C SER A 188 1.42 -2.71 11.58
N GLU A 189 1.32 -4.02 11.71
CA GLU A 189 1.02 -4.96 10.62
C GLU A 189 0.23 -6.17 11.11
N ALA A 190 -0.14 -7.05 10.19
CA ALA A 190 -0.91 -8.24 10.50
C ALA A 190 -0.06 -9.27 11.26
N MET A 191 -0.56 -9.71 12.41
CA MET A 191 0.11 -10.71 13.23
C MET A 191 -0.38 -12.12 12.90
N ASN A 192 0.49 -13.11 13.07
CA ASN A 192 0.06 -14.50 13.09
C ASN A 192 -0.73 -14.75 14.37
N ALA A 193 -2.06 -14.89 14.24
CA ALA A 193 -2.99 -15.08 15.36
C ALA A 193 -2.61 -16.25 16.28
N THR A 194 -2.00 -17.32 15.75
CA THR A 194 -1.59 -18.50 16.53
C THR A 194 -0.42 -18.23 17.47
N THR A 195 0.36 -17.18 17.18
CA THR A 195 1.48 -16.77 18.02
C THR A 195 1.07 -15.82 19.14
N LEU A 196 -0.16 -15.30 19.11
CA LEU A 196 -0.73 -14.42 20.13
C LEU A 196 -1.50 -15.24 21.16
N SER A 197 -0.85 -15.51 22.29
CA SER A 197 -1.37 -16.35 23.38
C SER A 197 -0.85 -15.83 24.73
N SER A 198 -1.22 -16.47 25.83
CA SER A 198 -0.68 -16.14 27.16
C SER A 198 0.84 -16.31 27.27
N ALA A 199 1.49 -17.03 26.35
CA ALA A 199 2.94 -17.15 26.29
C ALA A 199 3.62 -15.92 25.66
N SER A 200 2.91 -15.19 24.80
CA SER A 200 3.46 -14.04 24.08
C SER A 200 2.88 -12.71 24.52
N PHE A 201 1.71 -12.68 25.17
CA PHE A 201 1.14 -11.50 25.80
C PHE A 201 0.71 -11.83 27.23
N ALA A 202 1.43 -11.28 28.19
CA ALA A 202 1.22 -11.53 29.62
C ALA A 202 1.14 -10.23 30.42
N VAL A 203 0.41 -10.29 31.53
CA VAL A 203 0.31 -9.21 32.53
C VAL A 203 0.76 -9.76 33.88
N SER A 204 1.54 -8.98 34.62
CA SER A 204 2.07 -9.35 35.93
C SER A 204 2.05 -8.17 36.90
N SER A 205 2.08 -8.43 38.21
CA SER A 205 2.11 -7.42 39.26
C SER A 205 3.21 -7.66 40.28
N GLY A 206 3.68 -6.59 40.94
CA GLY A 206 4.59 -6.67 42.07
C GLY A 206 6.06 -6.95 41.74
N ASN A 207 6.89 -7.01 42.78
CA ASN A 207 8.30 -7.41 42.74
C ASN A 207 8.59 -8.36 43.92
N PRO A 208 8.79 -9.68 43.71
CA PRO A 208 8.88 -10.36 42.41
C PRO A 208 7.56 -10.41 41.64
N ALA A 209 7.66 -10.54 40.32
CA ALA A 209 6.51 -10.51 39.42
C ALA A 209 5.59 -11.72 39.62
N THR A 210 4.31 -11.46 39.93
CA THR A 210 3.24 -12.46 40.00
C THR A 210 2.37 -12.35 38.76
N ALA A 211 2.19 -13.46 38.02
CA ALA A 211 1.38 -13.46 36.80
C ALA A 211 -0.11 -13.26 37.11
N VAL A 212 -0.77 -12.41 36.32
CA VAL A 212 -2.23 -12.25 36.32
C VAL A 212 -2.83 -13.33 35.44
N SER A 213 -3.83 -14.05 35.94
CA SER A 213 -4.56 -15.02 35.14
C SER A 213 -5.47 -14.31 34.13
N GLY A 214 -5.49 -14.80 32.88
CA GLY A 214 -6.31 -14.23 31.82
C GLY A 214 -6.17 -15.00 30.51
N THR A 215 -6.95 -14.59 29.52
CA THR A 215 -6.93 -15.14 28.16
C THR A 215 -6.47 -14.10 27.16
N VAL A 216 -5.86 -14.53 26.06
CA VAL A 216 -5.44 -13.64 24.97
C VAL A 216 -6.24 -13.97 23.72
N THR A 217 -6.83 -12.94 23.10
CA THR A 217 -7.49 -13.02 21.80
C THR A 217 -6.85 -12.03 20.82
N TYR A 218 -7.08 -12.21 19.53
CA TYR A 218 -6.59 -11.31 18.48
C TYR A 218 -7.70 -10.90 17.53
N ALA A 219 -7.96 -9.60 17.44
CA ALA A 219 -8.89 -9.00 16.50
C ALA A 219 -8.12 -8.60 15.22
N ALA A 220 -8.13 -9.48 14.22
CA ALA A 220 -7.33 -9.32 13.00
C ALA A 220 -7.67 -8.04 12.20
N SER A 221 -8.94 -7.65 12.15
CA SER A 221 -9.41 -6.44 11.42
C SER A 221 -8.81 -5.15 11.98
N SER A 222 -8.57 -5.11 13.29
CA SER A 222 -7.97 -3.96 14.01
C SER A 222 -6.52 -4.19 14.41
N ARG A 223 -5.92 -5.32 14.00
CA ARG A 223 -4.56 -5.75 14.36
C ARG A 223 -4.28 -5.64 15.85
N THR A 224 -5.26 -5.96 16.69
CA THR A 224 -5.18 -5.72 18.14
C THR A 224 -5.23 -7.03 18.92
N ALA A 225 -4.19 -7.30 19.71
CA ALA A 225 -4.22 -8.36 20.72
C ALA A 225 -4.86 -7.84 22.01
N ILE A 226 -5.64 -8.70 22.68
CA ILE A 226 -6.44 -8.34 23.85
C ILE A 226 -6.20 -9.39 24.93
N PHE A 227 -5.59 -8.98 26.03
CA PHE A 227 -5.53 -9.75 27.26
C PHE A 227 -6.77 -9.43 28.11
N THR A 228 -7.59 -10.44 28.38
CA THR A 228 -8.78 -10.36 29.23
C THR A 228 -8.47 -10.98 30.59
N PRO A 229 -8.36 -10.17 31.67
CA PRO A 229 -8.16 -10.70 33.01
C PRO A 229 -9.30 -11.65 33.42
N ALA A 230 -8.96 -12.76 34.06
CA ALA A 230 -9.95 -13.68 34.62
C ALA A 230 -10.65 -13.04 35.83
N ALA A 231 -11.87 -13.50 36.15
CA ALA A 231 -12.60 -13.05 37.33
C ALA A 231 -11.76 -13.25 38.62
N PRO A 232 -11.74 -12.29 39.57
CA PRO A 232 -12.61 -11.10 39.65
C PRO A 232 -12.13 -9.86 38.88
N GLY A 233 -11.10 -9.98 38.04
CA GLY A 233 -10.47 -8.85 37.34
C GLY A 233 -9.12 -8.47 37.95
N LEU A 234 -8.70 -7.24 37.71
CA LEU A 234 -7.43 -6.70 38.21
C LEU A 234 -7.61 -6.18 39.65
N PRO A 235 -6.73 -6.54 40.59
CA PRO A 235 -6.69 -5.94 41.93
C PRO A 235 -6.67 -4.40 41.92
N VAL A 236 -7.32 -3.76 42.90
CA VAL A 236 -7.34 -2.29 43.06
C VAL A 236 -5.98 -1.72 43.42
N ASN A 237 -5.71 -0.45 43.05
CA ASN A 237 -4.51 0.30 43.43
C ASN A 237 -3.19 -0.46 43.23
N THR A 238 -3.13 -1.29 42.19
CA THR A 238 -2.02 -2.23 41.97
C THR A 238 -1.30 -1.86 40.68
N SER A 239 0.04 -1.84 40.76
CA SER A 239 0.90 -1.62 39.60
C SER A 239 1.11 -2.93 38.84
N PHE A 240 0.87 -2.87 37.54
CA PHE A 240 1.02 -3.97 36.60
C PHE A 240 2.07 -3.66 35.55
N THR A 241 2.73 -4.71 35.09
CA THR A 241 3.59 -4.73 33.91
C THR A 241 2.97 -5.65 32.88
N ALA A 242 2.61 -5.09 31.72
CA ALA A 242 2.19 -5.84 30.55
C ALA A 242 3.39 -6.04 29.61
N THR A 243 3.45 -7.19 28.97
CA THR A 243 4.56 -7.56 28.08
C THR A 243 4.03 -8.33 26.88
N VAL A 244 4.31 -7.82 25.68
CA VAL A 244 4.25 -8.60 24.44
C VAL A 244 5.67 -9.04 24.09
N THR A 245 5.92 -10.34 23.97
CA THR A 245 7.27 -10.88 23.76
C THR A 245 7.61 -11.04 22.28
N THR A 246 8.89 -11.30 21.99
CA THR A 246 9.36 -11.69 20.64
C THR A 246 8.77 -13.00 20.12
N ALA A 247 8.04 -13.76 20.94
CA ALA A 247 7.30 -14.94 20.47
C ALA A 247 6.08 -14.58 19.61
N ALA A 248 5.57 -13.34 19.72
CA ALA A 248 4.59 -12.82 18.79
C ALA A 248 5.27 -12.51 17.44
N THR A 249 4.79 -13.14 16.36
CA THR A 249 5.32 -12.92 15.01
C THR A 249 4.25 -12.40 14.07
N ASP A 250 4.67 -11.71 13.02
CA ASP A 250 3.80 -11.42 11.88
C ASP A 250 3.44 -12.71 11.10
N THR A 251 2.65 -12.56 10.04
CA THR A 251 2.29 -13.66 9.13
C THR A 251 3.46 -14.21 8.31
N SER A 252 4.57 -13.47 8.25
CA SER A 252 5.79 -13.78 7.52
C SER A 252 6.85 -14.46 8.41
N GLY A 253 6.60 -14.54 9.72
CA GLY A 253 7.47 -15.14 10.73
C GLY A 253 8.46 -14.16 11.39
N ASN A 254 8.38 -12.86 11.13
CA ASN A 254 9.27 -11.91 11.81
C ASN A 254 8.79 -11.66 13.24
N ALA A 255 9.69 -11.86 14.20
CA ALA A 255 9.44 -11.58 15.61
C ALA A 255 9.30 -10.07 15.88
N LEU A 256 8.46 -9.73 16.85
CA LEU A 256 8.20 -8.37 17.33
C LEU A 256 9.48 -7.55 17.56
N ALA A 257 9.48 -6.34 17.03
CA ALA A 257 10.42 -5.26 17.38
C ALA A 257 9.77 -4.35 18.42
N GLY A 258 9.76 -4.78 19.68
CA GLY A 258 9.22 -3.99 20.79
C GLY A 258 10.17 -2.90 21.28
N ASN A 259 9.85 -2.28 22.41
CA ASN A 259 10.57 -1.13 22.97
C ASN A 259 11.78 -1.50 23.87
N THR A 260 12.10 -2.78 24.04
CA THR A 260 13.28 -3.23 24.81
C THR A 260 14.52 -3.47 23.94
N ALA A 261 14.45 -3.22 22.63
CA ALA A 261 15.58 -3.35 21.72
C ALA A 261 15.60 -2.20 20.72
N VAL A 262 16.79 -1.87 20.20
CA VAL A 262 16.94 -0.87 19.14
C VAL A 262 16.56 -1.53 17.80
N ALA A 263 15.62 -0.93 17.07
CA ALA A 263 15.25 -1.37 15.73
C ALA A 263 16.51 -1.47 14.82
N PRO A 264 16.63 -2.49 13.95
CA PRO A 264 15.63 -3.48 13.54
C PRO A 264 15.67 -4.80 14.34
N ASN A 265 16.27 -4.81 15.54
CA ASN A 265 16.37 -6.04 16.33
C ASN A 265 15.03 -6.42 16.96
N ALA A 266 14.82 -7.72 17.15
CA ALA A 266 13.67 -8.21 17.90
C ALA A 266 13.78 -7.78 19.37
N GLY A 267 12.66 -7.41 19.97
CA GLY A 267 12.57 -6.99 21.36
C GLY A 267 11.15 -7.17 21.90
N ASN A 268 11.04 -7.31 23.21
CA ASN A 268 9.74 -7.30 23.87
C ASN A 268 9.17 -5.88 23.85
N HIS A 269 7.85 -5.75 23.86
CA HIS A 269 7.18 -4.49 24.13
C HIS A 269 6.64 -4.53 25.56
N VAL A 270 7.19 -3.67 26.42
CA VAL A 270 6.90 -3.65 27.86
C VAL A 270 6.35 -2.29 28.24
N TRP A 271 5.24 -2.28 28.99
CA TRP A 271 4.69 -1.06 29.57
C TRP A 271 4.05 -1.35 30.92
N THR A 272 3.90 -0.30 31.71
CA THR A 272 3.27 -0.37 33.03
C THR A 272 1.98 0.43 33.07
N PHE A 273 1.10 0.08 34.00
CA PHE A 273 -0.09 0.84 34.34
C PHE A 273 -0.50 0.55 35.79
N THR A 274 -1.27 1.43 36.41
CA THR A 274 -1.76 1.27 37.79
C THR A 274 -3.28 1.34 37.83
N THR A 275 -3.91 0.34 38.43
CA THR A 275 -5.36 0.34 38.61
C THR A 275 -5.81 1.36 39.65
N GLY A 276 -7.03 1.86 39.51
CA GLY A 276 -7.72 2.66 40.52
C GLY A 276 -8.50 1.81 41.52
N SER A 277 -9.50 2.43 42.14
CA SER A 277 -10.33 1.82 43.18
C SER A 277 -11.64 1.21 42.67
N THR A 278 -12.02 1.45 41.42
CA THR A 278 -13.34 1.08 40.89
C THR A 278 -13.26 0.38 39.53
N ALA A 279 -14.25 -0.46 39.25
CA ALA A 279 -14.55 -0.92 37.91
C ALA A 279 -15.20 0.21 37.11
N ASP A 280 -15.04 0.16 35.79
CA ASP A 280 -15.76 1.02 34.87
C ASP A 280 -17.13 0.40 34.58
N ALA A 281 -18.17 1.19 34.78
CA ALA A 281 -19.56 0.82 34.59
C ALA A 281 -20.29 1.79 33.64
N ILE A 282 -19.56 2.69 32.97
CA ILE A 282 -20.14 3.69 32.08
C ILE A 282 -20.28 3.06 30.69
N PRO A 283 -21.50 2.98 30.13
CA PRO A 283 -21.68 2.50 28.76
C PRO A 283 -21.04 3.44 27.72
N PRO A 284 -20.50 2.89 26.62
CA PRO A 284 -20.06 3.69 25.49
C PRO A 284 -21.24 4.38 24.81
N THR A 285 -20.97 5.51 24.15
CA THR A 285 -21.92 6.25 23.30
C THR A 285 -21.35 6.48 21.91
N VAL A 286 -22.20 6.79 20.93
CA VAL A 286 -21.77 7.18 19.58
C VAL A 286 -21.74 8.70 19.49
N LEU A 287 -20.55 9.27 19.29
CA LEU A 287 -20.32 10.71 19.18
C LEU A 287 -20.71 11.28 17.81
N GLY A 288 -20.69 10.45 16.77
CA GLY A 288 -21.02 10.88 15.40
C GLY A 288 -21.06 9.73 14.41
N VAL A 289 -21.77 9.95 13.31
CA VAL A 289 -21.93 8.99 12.20
C VAL A 289 -21.67 9.65 10.85
N ASN A 290 -21.19 8.86 9.90
CA ASN A 290 -20.98 9.25 8.51
C ASN A 290 -21.47 8.11 7.59
N PRO A 291 -22.30 8.33 6.58
CA PRO A 291 -23.05 9.55 6.31
C PRO A 291 -23.88 10.00 7.50
N ILE A 292 -24.07 11.32 7.63
CA ILE A 292 -24.94 11.89 8.66
C ILE A 292 -26.37 11.38 8.48
N ALA A 293 -27.12 11.31 9.58
CA ALA A 293 -28.52 10.87 9.54
C ALA A 293 -29.35 11.73 8.57
N GLY A 294 -30.09 11.08 7.67
CA GLY A 294 -30.90 11.71 6.65
C GLY A 294 -30.14 12.23 5.43
N ALA A 295 -28.83 11.99 5.31
CA ALA A 295 -28.07 12.39 4.13
C ALA A 295 -28.70 11.80 2.85
N ALA A 296 -28.81 12.62 1.81
CA ALA A 296 -29.38 12.22 0.52
C ALA A 296 -28.33 12.21 -0.59
N GLY A 297 -28.52 11.34 -1.58
CA GLY A 297 -27.66 11.29 -2.77
C GLY A 297 -26.22 10.87 -2.48
N VAL A 298 -25.99 10.13 -1.39
CA VAL A 298 -24.66 9.63 -1.01
C VAL A 298 -24.11 8.76 -2.13
N CYS A 299 -22.87 9.00 -2.54
CA CYS A 299 -22.27 8.20 -3.60
C CYS A 299 -22.11 6.73 -3.20
N ARG A 300 -22.20 5.83 -4.16
CA ARG A 300 -22.42 4.39 -3.91
C ARG A 300 -21.24 3.68 -3.25
N SER A 301 -20.02 4.19 -3.38
CA SER A 301 -18.80 3.58 -2.81
C SER A 301 -18.33 4.24 -1.51
N LYS A 302 -19.21 4.97 -0.82
CA LYS A 302 -18.92 5.61 0.47
C LYS A 302 -18.79 4.54 1.57
N SER A 303 -17.88 4.71 2.54
CA SER A 303 -17.94 3.92 3.77
C SER A 303 -19.01 4.46 4.72
N ILE A 304 -19.50 3.60 5.61
CA ILE A 304 -20.38 4.01 6.71
C ILE A 304 -19.59 3.91 8.00
N ASN A 305 -19.55 4.96 8.81
CA ASN A 305 -18.70 5.08 9.97
C ASN A 305 -19.50 5.50 11.22
N ALA A 306 -19.08 5.01 12.39
CA ALA A 306 -19.57 5.42 13.70
C ALA A 306 -18.38 5.67 14.64
N THR A 307 -18.34 6.85 15.26
CA THR A 307 -17.28 7.25 16.21
C THR A 307 -17.78 7.05 17.64
N PHE A 308 -17.03 6.36 18.48
CA PHE A 308 -17.41 6.05 19.86
C PHE A 308 -16.79 7.01 20.88
N SER A 309 -17.43 7.17 22.04
CA SER A 309 -16.97 8.05 23.14
C SER A 309 -15.74 7.54 23.87
N GLU A 310 -15.41 6.27 23.70
CA GLU A 310 -14.35 5.56 24.42
C GLU A 310 -13.83 4.37 23.62
N SER A 311 -12.80 3.72 24.14
CA SER A 311 -12.16 2.59 23.47
C SER A 311 -13.05 1.34 23.51
N MET A 312 -13.47 0.90 22.34
CA MET A 312 -14.31 -0.29 22.18
C MET A 312 -13.50 -1.59 22.18
N ASP A 313 -14.12 -2.70 22.62
CA ASP A 313 -13.62 -4.05 22.38
C ASP A 313 -13.77 -4.37 20.88
N PRO A 314 -12.68 -4.45 20.10
CA PRO A 314 -12.76 -4.68 18.67
C PRO A 314 -13.38 -6.04 18.30
N THR A 315 -13.38 -7.01 19.22
CA THR A 315 -14.02 -8.33 18.98
C THR A 315 -15.54 -8.27 19.08
N SER A 316 -16.09 -7.20 19.64
CA SER A 316 -17.54 -6.96 19.70
C SER A 316 -18.07 -6.17 18.50
N ILE A 317 -17.19 -5.72 17.60
CA ILE A 317 -17.53 -4.90 16.43
C ILE A 317 -17.32 -5.72 15.16
N ASP A 318 -18.41 -6.25 14.63
CA ASP A 318 -18.42 -7.05 13.40
C ASP A 318 -19.71 -6.81 12.58
N THR A 319 -19.92 -7.59 11.53
CA THR A 319 -21.11 -7.49 10.67
C THR A 319 -22.42 -7.88 11.36
N THR A 320 -22.36 -8.48 12.55
CA THR A 320 -23.52 -8.84 13.37
C THR A 320 -23.87 -7.75 14.38
N THR A 321 -22.95 -6.85 14.72
CA THR A 321 -23.20 -5.72 15.65
C THR A 321 -23.21 -4.36 14.97
N PHE A 322 -22.57 -4.21 13.82
CA PHE A 322 -22.69 -3.07 12.92
C PHE A 322 -23.35 -3.52 11.62
N ARG A 323 -24.67 -3.34 11.53
CA ARG A 323 -25.50 -3.85 10.44
C ARG A 323 -25.91 -2.73 9.50
N VAL A 324 -25.87 -3.02 8.20
CA VAL A 324 -26.41 -2.15 7.15
C VAL A 324 -27.46 -2.93 6.39
N THR A 325 -28.63 -2.34 6.20
CA THR A 325 -29.76 -2.96 5.51
C THR A 325 -30.30 -2.06 4.41
N ASP A 326 -30.76 -2.68 3.32
CA ASP A 326 -31.51 -2.06 2.23
C ASP A 326 -32.89 -2.70 2.20
N ALA A 327 -33.95 -1.91 2.43
CA ALA A 327 -35.32 -2.41 2.57
C ALA A 327 -35.47 -3.61 3.55
N GLY A 328 -34.69 -3.61 4.63
CA GLY A 328 -34.68 -4.68 5.64
C GLY A 328 -33.82 -5.90 5.29
N VAL A 329 -33.21 -5.94 4.11
CA VAL A 329 -32.28 -7.00 3.70
C VAL A 329 -30.85 -6.58 4.05
N ALA A 330 -30.08 -7.46 4.69
CA ALA A 330 -28.69 -7.17 5.04
C ALA A 330 -27.83 -6.93 3.78
N VAL A 331 -27.10 -5.82 3.76
CA VAL A 331 -26.11 -5.51 2.73
C VAL A 331 -24.83 -6.26 3.07
N PRO A 332 -24.28 -7.10 2.17
CA PRO A 332 -22.99 -7.73 2.39
C PRO A 332 -21.86 -6.70 2.43
N GLY A 333 -21.05 -6.75 3.47
CA GLY A 333 -19.90 -5.87 3.63
C GLY A 333 -18.89 -6.41 4.63
N THR A 334 -17.84 -5.63 4.85
CA THR A 334 -16.84 -5.84 5.89
C THR A 334 -16.96 -4.76 6.93
N VAL A 335 -16.72 -5.13 8.19
CA VAL A 335 -16.65 -4.19 9.31
C VAL A 335 -15.23 -4.18 9.86
N SER A 336 -14.71 -3.00 10.13
CA SER A 336 -13.42 -2.77 10.77
C SER A 336 -13.57 -1.75 11.89
N TYR A 337 -12.63 -1.74 12.83
CA TYR A 337 -12.57 -0.76 13.91
C TYR A 337 -11.15 -0.25 14.05
N ASP A 338 -10.98 1.07 14.00
CA ASP A 338 -9.71 1.73 14.29
C ASP A 338 -9.68 2.17 15.77
N ALA A 339 -8.78 1.57 16.54
CA ALA A 339 -8.68 1.79 17.98
C ALA A 339 -8.13 3.18 18.34
N VAL A 340 -7.39 3.83 17.43
CA VAL A 340 -6.79 5.15 17.67
C VAL A 340 -7.87 6.24 17.59
N SER A 341 -8.63 6.26 16.49
CA SER A 341 -9.72 7.21 16.26
C SER A 341 -11.02 6.83 16.96
N ARG A 342 -11.15 5.57 17.39
CA ARG A 342 -12.37 4.95 17.95
C ARG A 342 -13.51 4.91 16.95
N ILE A 343 -13.20 4.53 15.71
CA ILE A 343 -14.15 4.55 14.59
C ILE A 343 -14.38 3.15 14.06
N ALA A 344 -15.64 2.70 14.10
CA ALA A 344 -16.07 1.52 13.35
C ALA A 344 -16.50 1.91 11.93
N SER A 345 -16.12 1.10 10.95
CA SER A 345 -16.33 1.36 9.53
C SER A 345 -16.89 0.15 8.82
N PHE A 346 -17.98 0.33 8.07
CA PHE A 346 -18.56 -0.66 7.17
C PHE A 346 -18.28 -0.28 5.72
N VAL A 347 -17.78 -1.24 4.94
CA VAL A 347 -17.54 -1.10 3.50
C VAL A 347 -18.30 -2.20 2.75
N PRO A 348 -19.12 -1.88 1.73
CA PRO A 348 -19.85 -2.89 0.97
C PRO A 348 -18.89 -3.79 0.16
N ASN A 349 -19.19 -5.09 0.09
CA ASN A 349 -18.35 -6.05 -0.65
C ASN A 349 -18.49 -5.92 -2.17
N ALA A 350 -19.61 -5.37 -2.62
CA ALA A 350 -19.86 -5.17 -4.04
C ALA A 350 -18.92 -4.08 -4.60
N ALA A 351 -18.21 -4.39 -5.69
CA ALA A 351 -17.30 -3.44 -6.33
C ALA A 351 -18.02 -2.16 -6.84
N ALA A 352 -19.30 -2.28 -7.20
CA ALA A 352 -20.16 -1.14 -7.57
C ALA A 352 -20.69 -0.34 -6.36
N GLY A 353 -20.32 -0.75 -5.13
CA GLY A 353 -20.81 -0.18 -3.89
C GLY A 353 -22.24 -0.57 -3.56
N PHE A 354 -22.92 0.29 -2.79
CA PHE A 354 -24.33 0.16 -2.46
C PHE A 354 -25.23 0.20 -3.71
N ALA A 355 -26.48 -0.25 -3.57
CA ALA A 355 -27.49 -0.12 -4.62
C ALA A 355 -27.74 1.38 -4.94
N ALA A 356 -28.12 1.66 -6.19
CA ALA A 356 -28.40 3.01 -6.65
C ALA A 356 -29.77 3.49 -6.15
N ASN A 357 -29.87 4.74 -5.70
CA ASN A 357 -31.12 5.35 -5.21
C ASN A 357 -31.78 4.53 -4.08
N ALA A 358 -30.97 3.85 -3.26
CA ALA A 358 -31.41 3.00 -2.18
C ALA A 358 -31.53 3.78 -0.88
N ALA A 359 -32.50 3.40 -0.04
CA ALA A 359 -32.65 3.93 1.31
C ALA A 359 -32.05 2.93 2.29
N LEU A 360 -30.86 3.26 2.79
CA LEU A 360 -30.11 2.39 3.69
C LEU A 360 -30.41 2.73 5.14
N SER A 361 -30.56 1.69 5.96
CA SER A 361 -30.68 1.79 7.41
C SER A 361 -29.50 1.09 8.06
N VAL A 362 -28.87 1.79 9.01
CA VAL A 362 -27.70 1.31 9.76
C VAL A 362 -28.09 1.11 11.21
N THR A 363 -27.59 0.04 11.82
CA THR A 363 -27.82 -0.28 13.23
C THR A 363 -26.49 -0.66 13.88
N VAL A 364 -26.13 0.05 14.94
CA VAL A 364 -25.10 -0.37 15.90
C VAL A 364 -25.84 -0.96 17.11
N ALA A 365 -25.70 -2.28 17.27
CA ALA A 365 -26.47 -3.06 18.22
C ALA A 365 -25.97 -2.85 19.66
N SER A 366 -26.91 -2.77 20.58
CA SER A 366 -26.74 -2.67 22.03
C SER A 366 -26.92 -4.01 22.73
N GLY A 367 -26.86 -3.99 24.06
CA GLY A 367 -27.16 -5.15 24.89
C GLY A 367 -26.08 -6.22 24.88
N THR A 368 -26.41 -7.43 25.34
CA THR A 368 -25.40 -8.42 25.68
C THR A 368 -24.68 -9.05 24.49
N THR A 369 -25.26 -8.98 23.30
CA THR A 369 -24.66 -9.41 22.03
C THR A 369 -24.28 -8.22 21.15
N GLY A 370 -24.36 -7.00 21.67
CA GLY A 370 -24.03 -5.77 20.95
C GLY A 370 -22.57 -5.37 21.10
N VAL A 371 -22.25 -4.16 20.61
CA VAL A 371 -20.93 -3.56 20.78
C VAL A 371 -20.68 -3.22 22.26
N ARG A 372 -19.44 -3.40 22.71
CA ARG A 372 -19.02 -3.21 24.10
C ARG A 372 -17.69 -2.47 24.17
N ASP A 373 -17.48 -1.73 25.26
CA ASP A 373 -16.17 -1.15 25.57
C ASP A 373 -15.16 -2.20 26.06
N LEU A 374 -13.91 -1.78 26.30
CA LEU A 374 -12.86 -2.65 26.86
C LEU A 374 -13.10 -3.06 28.32
N ALA A 375 -14.03 -2.43 29.03
CA ALA A 375 -14.46 -2.79 30.39
C ALA A 375 -15.62 -3.82 30.38
N GLY A 376 -16.20 -4.08 29.20
CA GLY A 376 -17.30 -5.00 28.98
C GLY A 376 -18.68 -4.36 29.06
N ASN A 377 -18.80 -3.04 29.22
CA ASN A 377 -20.11 -2.37 29.25
C ASN A 377 -20.68 -2.33 27.83
N PRO A 378 -21.91 -2.82 27.62
CA PRO A 378 -22.57 -2.74 26.33
C PRO A 378 -23.05 -1.32 26.08
N LEU A 379 -23.11 -0.93 24.81
CA LEU A 379 -23.89 0.22 24.38
C LEU A 379 -25.30 0.16 25.00
N ALA A 380 -25.80 1.30 25.51
CA ALA A 380 -27.02 1.32 26.32
C ALA A 380 -28.31 1.05 25.52
N VAL A 381 -28.35 1.51 24.27
CA VAL A 381 -29.49 1.36 23.35
C VAL A 381 -28.99 1.30 21.92
N ASP A 382 -29.72 0.60 21.03
CA ASP A 382 -29.38 0.53 19.62
C ASP A 382 -29.28 1.94 19.03
N ILE A 383 -28.19 2.19 18.30
CA ILE A 383 -28.05 3.43 17.53
C ILE A 383 -28.46 3.10 16.10
N VAL A 384 -29.53 3.76 15.64
CA VAL A 384 -30.12 3.56 14.32
C VAL A 384 -30.17 4.88 13.57
N TRP A 385 -29.68 4.87 12.33
CA TRP A 385 -29.84 6.00 11.42
C TRP A 385 -30.00 5.52 9.99
N SER A 386 -30.48 6.42 9.12
CA SER A 386 -30.66 6.14 7.69
C SER A 386 -30.04 7.22 6.82
N PHE A 387 -29.77 6.86 5.58
CA PHE A 387 -29.35 7.77 4.51
C PHE A 387 -29.79 7.19 3.15
N SER A 388 -29.79 7.99 2.09
CA SER A 388 -30.05 7.51 0.74
C SER A 388 -28.84 7.64 -0.18
N THR A 389 -28.66 6.65 -1.05
CA THR A 389 -27.63 6.68 -2.08
C THR A 389 -28.12 7.41 -3.33
N GLY A 390 -27.20 7.95 -4.12
CA GLY A 390 -27.47 8.43 -5.47
C GLY A 390 -27.26 7.33 -6.51
N ALA A 391 -27.28 7.73 -7.79
CA ALA A 391 -27.02 6.81 -8.91
C ALA A 391 -25.52 6.53 -9.14
N GLN A 392 -24.65 7.43 -8.68
CA GLN A 392 -23.24 7.48 -9.06
C GLN A 392 -22.30 6.85 -8.02
N ALA A 393 -21.21 6.24 -8.49
CA ALA A 393 -20.07 5.91 -7.65
C ALA A 393 -19.43 7.20 -7.09
N CYS A 394 -18.63 7.09 -6.03
CA CYS A 394 -17.90 8.25 -5.54
C CYS A 394 -16.87 8.64 -6.59
N ALA A 395 -17.04 9.82 -7.19
CA ALA A 395 -16.04 10.41 -8.05
C ALA A 395 -14.97 11.08 -7.16
N PRO A 396 -13.70 11.11 -7.61
CA PRO A 396 -12.72 12.00 -7.00
C PRO A 396 -13.28 13.43 -7.03
N LEU A 397 -13.16 14.13 -5.91
CA LEU A 397 -13.76 15.46 -5.74
C LEU A 397 -13.33 16.44 -6.84
N VAL A 398 -12.10 16.29 -7.34
CA VAL A 398 -11.51 17.05 -8.44
C VAL A 398 -10.73 16.11 -9.34
N ASP A 399 -10.96 16.20 -10.65
CA ASP A 399 -10.15 15.53 -11.68
C ASP A 399 -9.07 16.50 -12.18
N LEU A 400 -7.80 16.17 -11.92
CA LEU A 400 -6.67 16.99 -12.34
C LEU A 400 -6.34 16.84 -13.84
N GLN A 401 -6.97 15.90 -14.54
CA GLN A 401 -6.78 15.65 -15.97
C GLN A 401 -5.28 15.59 -16.33
N SER A 402 -4.80 16.39 -17.28
CA SER A 402 -3.39 16.32 -17.71
C SER A 402 -2.41 16.75 -16.62
N MET A 403 -2.83 17.59 -15.66
CA MET A 403 -2.04 17.97 -14.49
C MET A 403 -1.78 16.78 -13.55
N ALA A 404 -2.60 15.72 -13.58
CA ALA A 404 -2.41 14.54 -12.73
C ALA A 404 -1.03 13.87 -12.91
N SER A 405 -0.41 14.02 -14.10
CA SER A 405 0.89 13.42 -14.39
C SER A 405 2.09 14.19 -13.82
N PHE A 406 1.90 15.41 -13.28
CA PHE A 406 2.98 16.26 -12.81
C PHE A 406 3.20 16.16 -11.30
N GLY A 407 4.47 16.12 -10.89
CA GLY A 407 4.88 16.33 -9.49
C GLY A 407 5.05 17.81 -9.16
N ALA A 408 5.56 18.60 -10.11
CA ALA A 408 5.71 20.05 -9.96
C ALA A 408 5.39 20.81 -11.25
N PHE A 409 4.76 21.98 -11.12
CA PHE A 409 4.45 22.86 -12.25
C PHE A 409 4.64 24.34 -11.89
N GLY A 410 5.51 25.06 -12.61
CA GLY A 410 5.97 26.42 -12.26
C GLY A 410 5.30 27.57 -13.02
N GLY A 411 4.03 27.42 -13.40
CA GLY A 411 3.27 28.45 -14.11
C GLY A 411 4.04 29.02 -15.32
N GLY A 412 4.00 30.34 -15.47
CA GLY A 412 4.75 31.08 -16.50
C GLY A 412 6.13 31.57 -16.03
N ALA A 413 6.59 31.20 -14.83
CA ALA A 413 7.82 31.70 -14.24
C ALA A 413 8.93 30.63 -14.11
N GLY A 414 8.63 29.37 -14.46
CA GLY A 414 9.61 28.28 -14.43
C GLY A 414 9.71 27.57 -13.08
N VAL A 415 10.65 26.63 -12.99
CA VAL A 415 10.90 25.83 -11.79
C VAL A 415 12.39 25.78 -11.53
N THR A 416 12.80 26.08 -10.31
CA THR A 416 14.22 26.18 -9.94
C THR A 416 14.54 25.24 -8.80
N ASN A 417 15.67 24.54 -8.90
CA ASN A 417 16.24 23.73 -7.85
C ASN A 417 17.62 24.26 -7.44
N GLN A 418 17.90 24.25 -6.13
CA GLN A 418 19.21 24.58 -5.55
C GLN A 418 19.77 23.46 -4.65
N GLY A 419 19.25 22.23 -4.75
CA GLY A 419 19.72 21.08 -3.99
C GLY A 419 20.27 19.96 -4.87
N VAL A 420 21.17 19.14 -4.33
CA VAL A 420 21.76 17.97 -5.01
C VAL A 420 20.99 16.67 -4.77
N ASN A 421 20.08 16.66 -3.79
CA ASN A 421 19.27 15.50 -3.43
C ASN A 421 17.80 15.67 -3.84
N THR A 422 17.49 16.62 -4.73
CA THR A 422 16.13 16.84 -5.20
C THR A 422 15.72 15.73 -6.15
N VAL A 423 14.56 15.13 -5.89
CA VAL A 423 13.93 14.10 -6.73
C VAL A 423 12.46 14.46 -6.93
N VAL A 424 12.05 14.62 -8.18
CA VAL A 424 10.66 14.88 -8.55
C VAL A 424 10.07 13.64 -9.22
N GLY A 425 9.19 12.96 -8.51
CA GLY A 425 8.37 11.87 -9.04
C GLY A 425 7.30 12.40 -9.99
N GLY A 426 7.20 11.79 -11.18
CA GLY A 426 6.30 12.23 -12.25
C GLY A 426 6.90 13.30 -13.16
N ASN A 427 6.06 13.92 -13.97
CA ASN A 427 6.46 14.98 -14.90
C ASN A 427 6.74 16.29 -14.16
N LEU A 428 7.49 17.17 -14.80
CA LEU A 428 7.69 18.53 -14.34
C LEU A 428 7.35 19.51 -15.47
N GLY A 429 6.73 20.65 -15.16
CA GLY A 429 6.22 21.53 -16.21
C GLY A 429 6.33 23.02 -15.95
N THR A 430 6.35 23.80 -17.03
CA THR A 430 6.12 25.24 -17.06
C THR A 430 5.63 25.66 -18.45
N THR A 431 4.85 26.73 -18.55
CA THR A 431 4.56 27.38 -19.84
C THR A 431 5.63 28.42 -20.21
N ALA A 432 6.67 28.58 -19.40
CA ALA A 432 7.78 29.46 -19.68
C ALA A 432 8.84 28.78 -20.56
N ALA A 433 9.78 29.55 -21.10
CA ALA A 433 10.93 29.01 -21.81
C ALA A 433 11.74 28.07 -20.91
N CYS A 434 12.30 27.00 -21.49
CA CYS A 434 13.12 26.04 -20.74
C CYS A 434 14.36 26.66 -20.06
N THR A 435 14.77 27.87 -20.42
CA THR A 435 15.84 28.59 -19.71
C THR A 435 15.46 29.02 -18.29
N LEU A 436 14.17 28.98 -17.95
CA LEU A 436 13.67 29.22 -16.58
C LEU A 436 13.51 27.91 -15.78
N MET A 437 13.91 26.79 -16.37
CA MET A 437 14.14 25.54 -15.68
C MET A 437 15.61 25.49 -15.25
N THR A 438 15.88 25.41 -13.95
CA THR A 438 17.28 25.44 -13.45
C THR A 438 17.54 24.39 -12.37
N GLY A 439 18.74 23.82 -12.40
CA GLY A 439 19.20 22.81 -11.46
C GLY A 439 18.49 21.46 -11.57
N LEU A 440 18.04 21.09 -12.76
CA LEU A 440 17.25 19.88 -12.96
C LEU A 440 17.75 19.10 -14.18
N HIS A 441 17.51 17.79 -14.19
CA HIS A 441 17.62 16.95 -15.38
C HIS A 441 16.47 15.93 -15.39
N ASP A 442 16.06 15.54 -16.59
CA ASP A 442 15.18 14.40 -16.82
C ASP A 442 15.96 13.29 -17.55
N PRO A 443 15.36 12.16 -17.94
CA PRO A 443 16.07 11.09 -18.66
C PRO A 443 16.67 11.49 -20.01
N PHE A 444 16.30 12.66 -20.56
CA PHE A 444 16.63 13.09 -21.91
C PHE A 444 17.49 14.35 -21.95
N ASP A 445 17.23 15.30 -21.04
CA ASP A 445 17.71 16.68 -21.13
C ASP A 445 18.22 17.19 -19.76
N VAL A 446 19.18 18.13 -19.80
CA VAL A 446 19.73 18.83 -18.62
C VAL A 446 19.35 20.31 -18.66
N TYR A 447 18.91 20.85 -17.52
CA TYR A 447 18.36 22.19 -17.36
C TYR A 447 19.21 22.99 -16.36
N THR A 448 20.28 23.60 -16.86
CA THR A 448 21.18 24.51 -16.11
C THR A 448 21.63 23.95 -14.75
N GLU A 449 22.35 22.83 -14.79
CA GLU A 449 22.93 22.22 -13.60
C GLU A 449 24.35 22.71 -13.31
N THR A 450 24.68 22.68 -12.02
CA THR A 450 25.99 22.91 -11.43
C THR A 450 26.22 21.79 -10.40
N PRO A 451 27.45 21.62 -9.88
CA PRO A 451 27.70 20.65 -8.81
C PRO A 451 26.87 20.84 -7.54
N LEU A 452 26.18 21.99 -7.37
CA LEU A 452 25.40 22.34 -6.18
C LEU A 452 23.89 22.19 -6.35
N ASN A 453 23.39 21.84 -7.54
CA ASN A 453 21.94 21.78 -7.82
C ASN A 453 21.55 20.71 -8.83
N ILE A 454 21.93 19.46 -8.59
CA ILE A 454 21.67 18.32 -9.50
C ILE A 454 20.36 17.65 -9.12
N GLY A 455 19.23 18.22 -9.56
CA GLY A 455 17.90 17.70 -9.24
C GLY A 455 17.41 16.71 -10.29
N ARG A 456 16.96 15.53 -9.88
CA ARG A 456 16.47 14.49 -10.79
C ARG A 456 14.96 14.55 -10.97
N VAL A 457 14.47 14.45 -12.20
CA VAL A 457 13.05 14.28 -12.55
C VAL A 457 12.84 12.86 -13.08
N ASP A 458 11.88 12.13 -12.52
CA ASP A 458 11.57 10.75 -12.94
C ASP A 458 10.81 10.70 -14.28
N GLY A 459 9.94 11.68 -14.52
CA GLY A 459 9.19 11.82 -15.75
C GLY A 459 9.90 12.70 -16.78
N THR A 460 9.13 13.35 -17.64
CA THR A 460 9.64 14.31 -18.64
C THR A 460 9.44 15.75 -18.17
N VAL A 461 10.37 16.63 -18.51
CA VAL A 461 10.22 18.08 -18.33
C VAL A 461 9.54 18.70 -19.56
N TYR A 462 8.44 19.41 -19.33
CA TYR A 462 7.63 20.09 -20.33
C TYR A 462 7.79 21.62 -20.19
N CYS A 463 8.37 22.25 -21.20
CA CYS A 463 8.61 23.70 -21.22
C CYS A 463 8.53 24.27 -22.64
N ALA A 464 8.41 25.59 -22.75
CA ALA A 464 8.28 26.27 -24.02
C ALA A 464 9.59 26.24 -24.83
N PRO A 465 9.50 26.27 -26.18
CA PRO A 465 10.67 26.42 -27.06
C PRO A 465 11.60 27.59 -26.67
N HIS A 466 12.87 27.57 -27.07
CA HIS A 466 13.56 26.59 -27.92
C HIS A 466 14.02 25.33 -27.17
N ALA A 467 14.79 24.46 -27.83
CA ALA A 467 15.34 23.22 -27.26
C ALA A 467 15.97 23.48 -25.87
N PRO A 468 15.78 22.59 -24.88
CA PRO A 468 15.15 21.26 -24.96
C PRO A 468 13.61 21.25 -25.06
N GLY A 469 12.98 22.43 -25.06
CA GLY A 469 11.55 22.61 -25.30
C GLY A 469 11.16 22.40 -26.75
N THR A 470 9.93 21.96 -26.96
CA THR A 470 9.32 21.80 -28.29
C THR A 470 7.91 22.35 -28.28
N ALA A 471 7.33 22.63 -29.45
CA ALA A 471 5.93 23.06 -29.55
C ALA A 471 4.99 22.02 -28.91
N ALA A 472 5.24 20.72 -29.10
CA ALA A 472 4.44 19.66 -28.48
C ALA A 472 4.59 19.64 -26.94
N LYS A 473 5.81 19.84 -26.41
CA LYS A 473 6.04 19.96 -24.97
C LYS A 473 5.27 21.18 -24.40
N PHE A 474 5.31 22.30 -25.10
CA PHE A 474 4.58 23.52 -24.73
C PHE A 474 3.06 23.37 -24.78
N ASP A 475 2.53 22.72 -25.81
CA ASP A 475 1.09 22.48 -25.94
C ASP A 475 0.56 21.61 -24.79
N PHE A 476 1.32 20.58 -24.41
CA PHE A 476 0.98 19.75 -23.25
C PHE A 476 1.06 20.52 -21.93
N ALA A 477 2.12 21.32 -21.72
CA ALA A 477 2.23 22.18 -20.55
C ALA A 477 1.10 23.21 -20.47
N THR A 478 0.68 23.76 -21.61
CA THR A 478 -0.43 24.74 -21.69
C THR A 478 -1.76 24.11 -21.32
N ARG A 479 -2.03 22.88 -21.81
CA ARG A 479 -3.22 22.10 -21.39
C ARG A 479 -3.19 21.79 -19.90
N ALA A 480 -2.07 21.33 -19.37
CA ALA A 480 -1.93 21.06 -17.94
C ALA A 480 -2.18 22.30 -17.08
N LEU A 481 -1.65 23.46 -17.47
CA LEU A 481 -1.91 24.71 -16.75
C LEU A 481 -3.39 25.11 -16.78
N ALA A 482 -4.09 24.87 -17.90
CA ALA A 482 -5.52 25.11 -18.01
C ALA A 482 -6.33 24.19 -17.08
N ASP A 483 -6.00 22.89 -17.05
CA ASP A 483 -6.65 21.90 -16.18
C ASP A 483 -6.40 22.21 -14.69
N ALA A 484 -5.20 22.65 -14.33
CA ALA A 484 -4.87 23.10 -12.98
C ALA A 484 -5.67 24.34 -12.57
N ARG A 485 -5.89 25.28 -13.49
CA ARG A 485 -6.71 26.48 -13.22
C ARG A 485 -8.19 26.12 -13.09
N ALA A 486 -8.69 25.19 -13.89
CA ALA A 486 -10.04 24.66 -13.74
C ALA A 486 -10.22 23.99 -12.37
N SER A 487 -9.26 23.14 -11.97
CA SER A 487 -9.22 22.49 -10.66
C SER A 487 -9.19 23.50 -9.51
N TYR A 488 -8.35 24.54 -9.61
CA TYR A 488 -8.28 25.63 -8.63
C TYR A 488 -9.63 26.33 -8.45
N ASN A 489 -10.29 26.68 -9.56
CA ASN A 489 -11.59 27.35 -9.54
C ASN A 489 -12.68 26.45 -8.98
N GLN A 490 -12.65 25.15 -9.31
CA GLN A 490 -13.59 24.17 -8.76
C GLN A 490 -13.42 24.04 -7.24
N LEU A 491 -12.18 23.92 -6.75
CA LEU A 491 -11.89 23.87 -5.31
C LEU A 491 -12.34 25.15 -4.61
N ALA A 492 -12.08 26.32 -5.19
CA ALA A 492 -12.48 27.62 -4.63
C ALA A 492 -14.00 27.83 -4.62
N ALA A 493 -14.73 27.18 -5.54
CA ALA A 493 -16.19 27.27 -5.63
C ALA A 493 -16.92 26.35 -4.65
N LEU A 494 -16.22 25.43 -3.97
CA LEU A 494 -16.84 24.60 -2.94
C LEU A 494 -17.36 25.49 -1.79
N PRO A 495 -18.52 25.16 -1.20
CA PRO A 495 -19.05 25.90 -0.06
C PRO A 495 -18.01 26.01 1.07
N ALA A 496 -17.93 27.19 1.69
CA ALA A 496 -16.99 27.44 2.76
C ALA A 496 -17.20 26.46 3.93
N GLY A 497 -16.08 25.93 4.41
CA GLY A 497 -16.01 25.00 5.53
C GLY A 497 -15.78 25.69 6.87
N SER A 498 -15.62 24.88 7.91
CA SER A 498 -15.23 25.37 9.24
C SER A 498 -13.74 25.74 9.31
N ASP A 499 -13.39 26.57 10.29
CA ASP A 499 -11.99 26.94 10.63
C ASP A 499 -11.70 26.58 12.10
N PRO A 500 -11.53 25.29 12.43
CA PRO A 500 -11.47 24.82 13.81
C PRO A 500 -10.27 25.36 14.61
N GLY A 501 -9.24 25.86 13.94
CA GLY A 501 -8.03 26.40 14.57
C GLY A 501 -7.77 27.88 14.28
N ALA A 502 -8.75 28.60 13.74
CA ALA A 502 -8.62 30.01 13.35
C ALA A 502 -7.36 30.27 12.50
N GLY A 503 -7.14 29.43 11.48
CA GLY A 503 -5.97 29.46 10.61
C GLY A 503 -4.77 28.63 11.08
N GLN A 504 -4.74 28.13 12.32
CA GLN A 504 -3.70 27.19 12.78
C GLN A 504 -4.21 25.74 12.77
N LEU A 505 -3.63 24.90 11.92
CA LEU A 505 -4.00 23.48 11.80
C LEU A 505 -3.08 22.54 12.60
N GLY A 506 -1.92 23.02 13.06
CA GLY A 506 -0.96 22.21 13.81
C GLY A 506 -1.51 21.72 15.15
N GLY A 507 -1.43 20.40 15.38
CA GLY A 507 -1.98 19.74 16.57
C GLY A 507 -3.43 19.26 16.42
N LEU A 508 -4.09 19.52 15.28
CA LEU A 508 -5.46 19.07 15.03
C LEU A 508 -5.51 17.68 14.41
N VAL A 509 -6.62 16.98 14.66
CA VAL A 509 -7.05 15.79 13.93
C VAL A 509 -8.32 16.16 13.17
N LEU A 510 -8.26 16.16 11.83
CA LEU A 510 -9.32 16.67 10.98
C LEU A 510 -10.02 15.55 10.20
N PRO A 511 -11.35 15.38 10.35
CA PRO A 511 -12.12 14.47 9.52
C PRO A 511 -12.23 15.00 8.07
N PRO A 512 -12.75 14.20 7.11
CA PRO A 512 -12.88 14.62 5.72
C PRO A 512 -13.91 15.74 5.60
N ALA A 513 -13.49 16.91 5.12
CA ALA A 513 -14.35 18.07 4.92
C ALA A 513 -13.69 19.14 4.03
N VAL A 514 -14.45 20.18 3.70
CA VAL A 514 -13.90 21.47 3.28
C VAL A 514 -13.57 22.27 4.55
N TYR A 515 -12.43 22.94 4.56
CA TYR A 515 -11.95 23.85 5.60
C TYR A 515 -11.57 25.18 4.97
N THR A 516 -12.03 26.29 5.52
CA THR A 516 -11.80 27.62 4.94
C THR A 516 -11.20 28.54 5.97
N ALA A 517 -10.01 29.08 5.72
CA ALA A 517 -9.31 29.94 6.66
C ALA A 517 -10.04 31.29 6.80
N ALA A 518 -10.66 31.55 7.95
CA ALA A 518 -11.40 32.79 8.20
C ALA A 518 -10.47 34.01 8.21
N GLY A 519 -9.26 33.84 8.74
CA GLY A 519 -8.18 34.84 8.72
C GLY A 519 -7.42 34.92 7.39
N GLY A 520 -7.79 34.10 6.41
CA GLY A 520 -7.20 34.09 5.08
C GLY A 520 -5.86 33.37 4.95
N THR A 521 -5.30 32.78 6.00
CA THR A 521 -4.07 31.97 5.94
C THR A 521 -4.24 30.67 6.74
N PHE A 522 -3.65 29.58 6.23
CA PHE A 522 -3.43 28.36 7.01
C PHE A 522 -1.96 28.21 7.41
N SER A 523 -1.73 27.77 8.64
CA SER A 523 -0.41 27.49 9.20
C SER A 523 -0.41 26.14 9.90
N ILE A 524 0.70 25.40 9.79
CA ILE A 524 0.97 24.17 10.55
C ILE A 524 2.29 24.40 11.29
N THR A 525 2.24 25.05 12.45
CA THR A 525 3.47 25.50 13.15
C THR A 525 3.52 25.11 14.61
N THR A 526 2.37 24.93 15.27
CA THR A 526 2.27 24.56 16.70
C THR A 526 2.42 23.06 16.97
N GLY A 527 2.19 22.22 15.96
CA GLY A 527 2.23 20.77 16.05
C GLY A 527 2.06 20.11 14.68
N ASP A 528 2.12 18.78 14.64
CA ASP A 528 1.80 18.02 13.43
C ASP A 528 0.28 18.02 13.19
N LEU A 529 -0.15 17.98 11.93
CA LEU A 529 -1.55 17.86 11.54
C LEU A 529 -1.87 16.40 11.20
N THR A 530 -3.02 15.89 11.62
CA THR A 530 -3.49 14.55 11.25
C THR A 530 -4.79 14.64 10.45
N LEU A 531 -4.82 14.01 9.29
CA LEU A 531 -6.02 13.85 8.46
C LEU A 531 -6.55 12.43 8.63
N ASP A 532 -7.76 12.32 9.17
CA ASP A 532 -8.37 11.04 9.54
C ASP A 532 -9.50 10.69 8.59
N ALA A 533 -9.28 9.71 7.70
CA ALA A 533 -10.32 9.25 6.76
C ALA A 533 -11.51 8.61 7.46
N GLN A 534 -11.39 8.28 8.74
CA GLN A 534 -12.41 7.61 9.52
C GLN A 534 -12.82 6.26 8.89
N GLY A 535 -11.94 5.63 8.12
CA GLY A 535 -12.20 4.39 7.37
C GLY A 535 -12.74 4.58 5.95
N ASP A 536 -12.97 5.82 5.51
CA ASP A 536 -13.38 6.13 4.14
C ASP A 536 -12.17 6.22 3.19
N ALA A 537 -11.93 5.18 2.41
CA ALA A 537 -10.85 5.16 1.42
C ALA A 537 -11.04 6.20 0.28
N ASN A 538 -12.22 6.83 0.19
CA ASN A 538 -12.58 7.91 -0.72
C ASN A 538 -12.76 9.25 0.02
N ALA A 539 -12.34 9.33 1.29
CA ALA A 539 -12.32 10.57 2.07
C ALA A 539 -11.55 11.65 1.31
N THR A 540 -12.09 12.87 1.31
CA THR A 540 -11.49 14.03 0.66
C THR A 540 -11.36 15.18 1.65
N TRP A 541 -10.26 15.92 1.52
CA TRP A 541 -10.00 17.15 2.27
C TRP A 541 -9.74 18.27 1.30
N VAL A 542 -10.39 19.41 1.52
CA VAL A 542 -10.09 20.64 0.80
C VAL A 542 -9.80 21.74 1.79
N PHE A 543 -8.62 22.34 1.67
CA PHE A 543 -8.22 23.52 2.42
C PHE A 543 -8.25 24.73 1.50
N GLN A 544 -9.14 25.67 1.79
CA GLN A 544 -9.30 26.93 1.06
C GLN A 544 -8.70 28.07 1.88
N THR A 545 -7.76 28.81 1.30
CA THR A 545 -7.15 29.98 1.94
C THR A 545 -7.05 31.12 0.92
N SER A 546 -7.46 32.34 1.28
CA SER A 546 -7.44 33.49 0.37
C SER A 546 -6.06 34.13 0.25
N ALA A 547 -5.14 33.84 1.17
CA ALA A 547 -3.76 34.31 1.18
C ALA A 547 -2.81 33.11 1.20
N SER A 548 -1.99 32.94 2.24
CA SER A 548 -0.85 32.01 2.22
C SER A 548 -1.14 30.69 2.92
N MET A 549 -0.25 29.71 2.70
CA MET A 549 -0.19 28.47 3.43
C MET A 549 1.25 28.21 3.86
N THR A 550 1.49 27.94 5.15
CA THR A 550 2.84 27.65 5.68
C THR A 550 2.86 26.38 6.51
N ILE A 551 3.82 25.49 6.24
CA ILE A 551 4.05 24.26 7.01
C ILE A 551 5.44 24.32 7.63
N GLY A 552 5.50 24.15 8.95
CA GLY A 552 6.72 24.32 9.73
C GLY A 552 7.06 25.78 10.00
N SER A 553 8.10 25.96 10.79
CA SER A 553 8.73 27.27 11.03
C SER A 553 10.25 27.10 10.92
N PRO A 554 11.02 28.19 10.76
CA PRO A 554 12.48 28.09 10.68
C PRO A 554 13.08 27.23 11.80
N GLY A 555 13.80 26.17 11.44
CA GLY A 555 14.41 25.22 12.38
C GLY A 555 13.46 24.21 13.04
N ILE A 556 12.15 24.25 12.76
CA ILE A 556 11.15 23.36 13.34
C ILE A 556 10.29 22.78 12.21
N ALA A 557 10.66 21.58 11.76
CA ALA A 557 9.91 20.81 10.78
C ALA A 557 8.55 20.35 11.34
N ARG A 558 7.53 20.26 10.47
CA ARG A 558 6.20 19.74 10.80
C ARG A 558 5.75 18.70 9.79
N ARG A 559 4.79 17.88 10.19
CA ARG A 559 4.28 16.77 9.38
C ARG A 559 2.77 16.82 9.24
N VAL A 560 2.29 16.37 8.09
CA VAL A 560 0.88 16.03 7.89
C VAL A 560 0.75 14.51 7.79
N PHE A 561 0.04 13.91 8.74
CA PHE A 561 -0.24 12.48 8.78
C PHE A 561 -1.54 12.14 8.08
N LEU A 562 -1.55 10.98 7.42
CA LEU A 562 -2.74 10.36 6.85
C LEU A 562 -3.02 9.09 7.66
N ILE A 563 -4.21 8.99 8.24
CA ILE A 563 -4.62 7.79 8.98
C ILE A 563 -5.95 7.24 8.46
N ASN A 564 -6.24 5.99 8.82
CA ASN A 564 -7.55 5.34 8.62
C ASN A 564 -8.04 5.30 7.17
N GLY A 565 -7.12 5.11 6.21
CA GLY A 565 -7.43 5.01 4.79
C GLY A 565 -7.32 6.33 4.02
N ALA A 566 -6.88 7.40 4.67
CA ALA A 566 -6.65 8.69 4.02
C ALA A 566 -5.56 8.57 2.96
N LYS A 567 -5.78 9.20 1.79
CA LYS A 567 -4.88 9.14 0.64
C LYS A 567 -4.47 10.55 0.24
N ALA A 568 -3.18 10.75 -0.03
CA ALA A 568 -2.66 12.03 -0.50
C ALA A 568 -3.33 12.52 -1.79
N ALA A 569 -3.73 11.58 -2.67
CA ALA A 569 -4.46 11.89 -3.91
C ALA A 569 -5.81 12.61 -3.67
N ASN A 570 -6.38 12.51 -2.46
CA ASN A 570 -7.67 13.09 -2.10
C ASN A 570 -7.55 14.35 -1.21
N VAL A 571 -6.33 14.86 -1.00
CA VAL A 571 -6.07 16.06 -0.19
C VAL A 571 -5.72 17.21 -1.13
N PHE A 572 -6.46 18.31 -1.06
CA PHE A 572 -6.28 19.47 -1.92
C PHE A 572 -6.10 20.75 -1.10
N TRP A 573 -5.11 21.56 -1.50
CA TRP A 573 -4.81 22.86 -0.90
C TRP A 573 -4.98 23.92 -1.98
N GLN A 574 -6.10 24.65 -1.92
CA GLN A 574 -6.38 25.81 -2.74
C GLN A 574 -5.85 27.05 -2.03
N VAL A 575 -4.75 27.61 -2.54
CA VAL A 575 -4.02 28.71 -1.89
C VAL A 575 -4.18 29.99 -2.70
N GLY A 576 -4.65 31.06 -2.09
CA GLY A 576 -4.93 32.33 -2.77
C GLY A 576 -3.69 33.08 -3.24
N SER A 577 -2.55 32.85 -2.56
CA SER A 577 -1.25 33.43 -2.89
C SER A 577 -0.18 32.34 -3.05
N ALA A 578 0.80 32.27 -2.15
CA ALA A 578 1.93 31.35 -2.18
C ALA A 578 1.83 30.28 -1.09
N GLY A 579 2.30 29.08 -1.41
CA GLY A 579 2.52 27.99 -0.46
C GLY A 579 3.98 27.91 -0.04
N ARG A 580 4.23 27.64 1.25
CA ARG A 580 5.56 27.48 1.83
C ARG A 580 5.64 26.19 2.64
N ILE A 581 6.62 25.34 2.33
CA ILE A 581 6.98 24.16 3.11
C ILE A 581 8.37 24.40 3.67
N GLU A 582 8.49 24.56 4.98
CA GLU A 582 9.76 24.78 5.65
C GLU A 582 10.62 23.51 5.68
N ASP A 583 11.92 23.73 5.83
CA ASP A 583 12.96 22.72 5.74
C ASP A 583 12.67 21.49 6.61
N GLY A 584 12.84 20.29 6.04
CA GLY A 584 12.65 19.02 6.74
C GLY A 584 11.20 18.64 6.99
N SER A 585 10.23 19.48 6.63
CA SER A 585 8.81 19.19 6.80
C SER A 585 8.33 18.09 5.85
N THR A 586 7.27 17.39 6.25
CA THR A 586 6.60 16.38 5.42
C THR A 586 5.17 16.83 5.14
N MET A 587 4.86 17.06 3.88
CA MET A 587 3.57 17.56 3.40
C MET A 587 2.84 16.51 2.57
N VAL A 588 1.51 16.56 2.58
CA VAL A 588 0.66 15.67 1.78
C VAL A 588 -0.38 16.47 0.98
N GLY A 589 -0.67 16.01 -0.24
CA GLY A 589 -1.75 16.56 -1.06
C GLY A 589 -1.30 17.42 -2.25
N THR A 590 -2.27 17.80 -3.07
CA THR A 590 -2.07 18.67 -4.25
C THR A 590 -2.21 20.12 -3.83
N ILE A 591 -1.12 20.89 -3.92
CA ILE A 591 -1.09 22.33 -3.64
C ILE A 591 -1.22 23.09 -4.96
N ILE A 592 -2.23 23.95 -5.07
CA ILE A 592 -2.44 24.83 -6.22
C ILE A 592 -2.45 26.28 -5.74
N ALA A 593 -1.44 27.04 -6.14
CA ALA A 593 -1.13 28.38 -5.65
C ALA A 593 -0.78 29.33 -6.81
N PRO A 594 -1.50 30.46 -7.02
CA PRO A 594 -1.16 31.41 -8.08
C PRO A 594 0.26 31.98 -7.95
N ALA A 595 0.67 32.33 -6.73
CA ALA A 595 1.98 32.91 -6.45
C ALA A 595 3.06 31.86 -6.14
N GLY A 596 2.85 30.62 -6.56
CA GLY A 596 3.87 29.57 -6.55
C GLY A 596 3.99 28.82 -5.24
N VAL A 597 4.94 27.89 -5.21
CA VAL A 597 5.21 27.05 -4.04
C VAL A 597 6.72 27.02 -3.78
N THR A 598 7.11 27.38 -2.57
CA THR A 598 8.50 27.29 -2.11
C THR A 598 8.65 26.12 -1.15
N ILE A 599 9.57 25.21 -1.47
CA ILE A 599 9.86 24.01 -0.69
C ILE A 599 11.32 24.08 -0.25
N SER A 600 11.52 24.17 1.06
CA SER A 600 12.83 24.35 1.68
C SER A 600 13.51 25.67 1.32
N THR A 601 14.68 25.89 1.91
CA THR A 601 15.49 27.10 1.80
C THR A 601 16.87 26.77 1.23
N ALA A 602 17.47 27.70 0.49
CA ALA A 602 18.80 27.52 -0.09
C ALA A 602 19.85 27.21 1.00
N GLY A 603 20.74 26.26 0.71
CA GLY A 603 21.79 25.81 1.63
C GLY A 603 21.35 24.73 2.64
N GLN A 604 20.07 24.39 2.70
CA GLN A 604 19.57 23.38 3.62
C GLN A 604 19.87 21.97 3.13
N THR A 605 20.42 21.13 4.00
CA THR A 605 20.80 19.74 3.69
C THR A 605 19.75 18.71 4.10
N VAL A 606 18.79 19.09 4.95
CA VAL A 606 17.72 18.21 5.41
C VAL A 606 16.70 18.03 4.29
N GLN A 607 16.35 16.78 4.00
CA GLN A 607 15.38 16.46 2.96
C GLN A 607 13.97 16.93 3.35
N THR A 608 13.33 17.69 2.47
CA THR A 608 11.91 18.07 2.61
C THR A 608 11.06 17.19 1.71
N THR A 609 9.92 16.70 2.18
CA THR A 609 9.12 15.71 1.45
C THR A 609 7.71 16.24 1.16
N LEU A 610 7.24 16.05 -0.06
CA LEU A 610 5.86 16.26 -0.48
C LEU A 610 5.32 14.97 -1.13
N THR A 611 4.40 14.27 -0.46
CA THR A 611 3.61 13.23 -1.10
C THR A 611 2.37 13.88 -1.72
N GLY A 612 2.47 14.28 -2.97
CA GLY A 612 1.55 15.25 -3.54
C GLY A 612 2.08 15.91 -4.80
N ARG A 613 1.57 17.13 -5.05
CA ARG A 613 1.93 17.95 -6.22
C ARG A 613 2.11 19.40 -5.80
N ALA A 614 3.11 20.08 -6.36
CA ALA A 614 3.35 21.50 -6.15
C ALA A 614 3.05 22.28 -7.44
N VAL A 615 1.95 23.04 -7.47
CA VAL A 615 1.48 23.72 -8.68
C VAL A 615 1.41 25.22 -8.47
N GLY A 616 2.31 25.95 -9.12
CA GLY A 616 2.23 27.37 -9.37
C GLY A 616 1.37 27.68 -10.60
N LEU A 617 0.31 28.49 -10.48
CA LEU A 617 -0.50 28.87 -11.65
C LEU A 617 0.09 30.03 -12.45
N THR A 618 0.89 30.88 -11.80
CA THR A 618 1.51 32.05 -12.43
C THR A 618 2.99 32.12 -12.09
N ALA A 619 3.33 32.05 -10.82
CA ALA A 619 4.70 32.13 -10.34
C ALA A 619 5.38 30.75 -10.23
N SER A 620 6.66 30.78 -9.84
CA SER A 620 7.56 29.64 -9.89
C SER A 620 7.30 28.63 -8.78
N VAL A 621 7.74 27.40 -9.01
CA VAL A 621 8.00 26.44 -7.94
C VAL A 621 9.50 26.42 -7.65
N THR A 622 9.89 26.55 -6.39
CA THR A 622 11.31 26.59 -5.99
C THR A 622 11.59 25.50 -4.97
N MET A 623 12.67 24.73 -5.15
CA MET A 623 12.97 23.55 -4.34
C MET A 623 14.44 23.49 -3.92
N VAL A 624 14.69 22.89 -2.76
CA VAL A 624 16.03 22.55 -2.27
C VAL A 624 15.97 21.21 -1.54
N ASN A 625 16.78 20.24 -1.98
CA ASN A 625 16.85 18.89 -1.39
C ASN A 625 15.46 18.35 -1.05
N THR A 626 14.64 18.24 -2.09
CA THR A 626 13.21 17.96 -1.98
C THR A 626 12.87 16.63 -2.64
N THR A 627 12.11 15.78 -1.96
CA THR A 627 11.47 14.61 -2.59
C THR A 627 9.99 14.91 -2.84
N ILE A 628 9.58 14.93 -4.10
CA ILE A 628 8.16 14.94 -4.47
C ILE A 628 7.77 13.54 -4.92
N VAL A 629 6.71 12.98 -4.33
CA VAL A 629 6.11 11.71 -4.75
C VAL A 629 4.70 12.01 -5.27
N ALA A 630 4.53 12.05 -6.59
CA ALA A 630 3.22 12.24 -7.21
C ALA A 630 2.31 11.01 -6.90
N PRO A 631 1.12 11.22 -6.31
CA PRO A 631 0.17 10.15 -5.97
C PRO A 631 -0.48 9.47 -7.16
#